data_AF-A0A812U7L9-F1
#
_entry.id   AF-A0A812U7L9-F1
#
_cell.length_a   1.000
_cell.length_b   1.000
_cell.length_c   1.000
_cell.angle_alpha   90.00
_cell.angle_beta   90.00
_cell.angle_gamma   90.00
#
_symmetry.space_group_name_H-M   'P 1'
#
loop_
_entity.id
_entity.type
_entity.pdbx_description
1 polymer ?
#
loop_
_entity_poly.entity_id
_entity_poly.type
_entity_poly.pdbx_seq_one_letter_code
_entity_poly.pdbx_strand_id
1 'polypeptide(L)'
;FIMENGAKGVEVIISGKLRAQRAKAMKFRQGYLISTGEPKRHYISEAVRHVQMRQGTIGIKVKIMMSHDPEGKMGPKMQLPDNVIVHEPKEEAPPMMPPQEDQGYGGYDNQEGGY
;
A
#
# COMPACT_ATOMS: atom_id res chain seq x y z
N PHE A 1 -0.41 7.66 -20.48
CA PHE A 1 -0.15 6.23 -20.22
C PHE A 1 -0.74 5.82 -18.87
N ILE A 2 -1.14 4.56 -18.67
CA ILE A 2 -1.84 4.15 -17.43
C ILE A 2 -0.87 4.02 -16.25
N MET A 3 0.27 3.36 -16.43
CA MET A 3 1.27 3.14 -15.38
C MET A 3 1.94 4.45 -14.92
N GLU A 4 2.20 5.39 -15.83
CA GLU A 4 2.78 6.71 -15.51
C GLU A 4 1.85 7.57 -14.65
N ASN A 5 0.54 7.35 -14.72
CA ASN A 5 -0.45 8.05 -13.89
C ASN A 5 -0.64 7.41 -12.50
N GLY A 6 0.28 6.55 -12.06
CA GLY A 6 0.26 5.97 -10.71
C GLY A 6 -0.66 4.76 -10.53
N ALA A 7 -1.12 4.14 -11.61
CA ALA A 7 -1.82 2.85 -11.52
C ALA A 7 -0.87 1.73 -11.10
N LYS A 8 -1.32 0.83 -10.22
CA LYS A 8 -0.52 -0.30 -9.73
C LYS A 8 -0.36 -1.41 -10.79
N GLY A 9 -1.33 -1.52 -11.69
CA GLY A 9 -1.27 -2.44 -12.81
C GLY A 9 -2.41 -2.28 -13.79
N VAL A 10 -2.25 -2.91 -14.95
CA VAL A 10 -3.19 -2.82 -16.07
C VAL A 10 -3.25 -4.14 -16.84
N GLU A 11 -4.45 -4.50 -17.27
CA GLU A 11 -4.71 -5.54 -18.26
C GLU A 11 -5.53 -4.94 -19.41
N VAL A 12 -5.00 -5.00 -20.63
CA VAL A 12 -5.71 -4.62 -21.85
C VAL A 12 -5.88 -5.85 -22.72
N ILE A 13 -7.12 -6.19 -23.03
CA ILE A 13 -7.48 -7.30 -23.93
C ILE A 13 -8.13 -6.70 -25.17
N ILE A 14 -7.53 -6.95 -26.32
CA ILE A 14 -8.06 -6.57 -27.62
C ILE A 14 -8.50 -7.85 -28.32
N SER A 15 -9.79 -7.99 -28.57
CA SER A 15 -10.40 -9.19 -29.15
C SER A 15 -11.15 -8.87 -30.43
N GLY A 16 -10.95 -9.66 -31.47
CA GLY A 16 -11.68 -9.51 -32.73
C GLY A 16 -10.88 -10.00 -33.92
N LYS A 17 -11.36 -9.69 -35.13
CA LYS A 17 -10.64 -9.94 -36.38
C LYS A 17 -9.54 -8.90 -36.56
N LEU A 18 -8.34 -9.22 -36.10
CA LEU A 18 -7.20 -8.29 -36.11
C LEU A 18 -6.50 -8.26 -37.47
N ARG A 19 -5.64 -9.25 -37.75
CA ARG A 19 -4.92 -9.38 -39.03
C ARG A 19 -5.44 -10.50 -39.93
N ALA A 20 -6.24 -11.42 -39.40
CA ALA A 20 -6.72 -12.61 -40.09
C ALA A 20 -8.25 -12.72 -40.03
N GLN A 21 -8.81 -13.61 -40.86
CA GLN A 21 -10.27 -13.86 -40.92
C GLN A 21 -10.85 -14.42 -39.61
N ARG A 22 -10.04 -15.14 -38.83
CA ARG A 22 -10.45 -15.65 -37.51
C ARG A 22 -10.21 -14.62 -36.43
N ALA A 23 -11.13 -14.57 -35.46
CA ALA A 23 -10.96 -13.75 -34.28
C ALA A 23 -9.78 -14.23 -33.43
N LYS A 24 -9.02 -13.28 -32.87
CA LYS A 24 -7.93 -13.52 -31.92
C LYS A 24 -8.04 -12.51 -30.78
N ALA A 25 -7.66 -12.93 -29.58
CA ALA A 25 -7.50 -12.05 -28.43
C ALA A 25 -6.01 -11.81 -28.17
N MET A 26 -5.60 -10.55 -28.13
CA MET A 26 -4.28 -10.12 -27.68
C MET A 26 -4.44 -9.56 -26.27
N LYS A 27 -3.71 -10.14 -25.32
CA LYS A 27 -3.72 -9.72 -23.92
C LYS A 27 -2.38 -9.08 -23.58
N PHE A 28 -2.44 -7.83 -23.14
CA PHE A 28 -1.31 -7.06 -22.65
C PHE A 28 -1.51 -6.87 -21.15
N ARG A 29 -0.50 -7.20 -20.36
CA ARG A 29 -0.54 -7.08 -18.89
C ARG A 29 0.74 -6.41 -18.43
N GLN A 30 0.62 -5.51 -17.48
CA GLN A 30 1.76 -4.87 -16.82
C GLN A 30 1.40 -4.54 -15.37
N GLY A 31 2.37 -4.70 -14.46
CA GLY A 31 2.17 -4.44 -13.04
C GLY A 31 1.38 -5.54 -12.32
N TYR A 32 0.78 -5.16 -11.20
CA TYR A 32 0.04 -6.07 -10.32
C TYR A 32 -1.47 -5.91 -10.49
N LEU A 33 -2.20 -7.02 -10.56
CA LEU A 33 -3.65 -7.03 -10.75
C LEU A 33 -4.30 -8.15 -9.93
N ILE A 34 -5.17 -7.77 -9.00
CA ILE A 34 -5.99 -8.70 -8.23
C ILE A 34 -7.06 -9.30 -9.17
N SER A 35 -7.41 -10.58 -9.02
CA SER A 35 -8.41 -11.22 -9.89
C SER A 35 -9.68 -11.66 -9.14
N THR A 36 -9.62 -11.78 -7.81
CA THR A 36 -10.60 -12.43 -6.95
C THR A 36 -10.81 -11.66 -5.63
N GLY A 37 -11.87 -11.99 -4.91
CA GLY A 37 -12.22 -11.38 -3.62
C GLY A 37 -12.94 -10.03 -3.72
N GLU A 38 -13.34 -9.50 -2.56
CA GLU A 38 -13.96 -8.18 -2.45
C GLU A 38 -13.04 -7.02 -2.88
N PRO A 39 -11.70 -7.04 -2.61
CA PRO A 39 -10.80 -5.98 -3.08
C PRO A 39 -10.87 -5.74 -4.58
N LYS A 40 -11.18 -6.76 -5.38
CA LYS A 40 -11.38 -6.63 -6.83
C LYS A 40 -12.42 -5.56 -7.19
N ARG A 41 -13.53 -5.49 -6.45
CA ARG A 41 -14.65 -4.59 -6.76
C ARG A 41 -14.30 -3.13 -6.49
N HIS A 42 -13.47 -2.88 -5.48
CA HIS A 42 -13.07 -1.54 -5.11
C HIS A 42 -11.82 -1.06 -5.85
N TYR A 43 -10.83 -1.94 -6.04
CA TYR A 43 -9.54 -1.58 -6.62
C TYR A 43 -9.48 -1.62 -8.14
N ILE A 44 -10.37 -2.37 -8.80
CA ILE A 44 -10.32 -2.57 -10.25
C ILE A 44 -11.43 -1.79 -10.92
N SER A 45 -11.03 -0.82 -11.74
CA SER A 45 -11.92 -0.21 -12.71
C SER A 45 -11.83 -1.00 -14.01
N GLU A 46 -12.96 -1.56 -14.45
CA GLU A 46 -13.06 -2.24 -15.73
C GLU A 46 -13.97 -1.50 -16.71
N ALA A 47 -13.54 -1.44 -17.96
CA ALA A 47 -14.31 -0.85 -19.05
C ALA A 47 -14.23 -1.73 -20.29
N VAL A 48 -15.39 -1.93 -20.94
CA VAL A 48 -15.49 -2.62 -22.22
C VAL A 48 -16.03 -1.64 -23.25
N ARG A 49 -15.38 -1.58 -24.41
CA ARG A 49 -15.82 -0.77 -25.55
C ARG A 49 -15.68 -1.56 -26.83
N HIS A 50 -16.53 -1.23 -27.79
CA HIS A 50 -16.56 -1.85 -29.11
C HIS A 50 -16.21 -0.79 -30.14
N VAL A 51 -15.35 -1.14 -31.09
CA VAL A 51 -14.93 -0.27 -32.18
C VAL A 51 -15.34 -0.94 -33.49
N GLN A 52 -16.12 -0.23 -34.31
CA GLN A 52 -16.51 -0.72 -35.62
C GLN A 52 -15.40 -0.43 -36.63
N MET A 53 -14.92 -1.46 -37.31
CA MET A 53 -13.98 -1.35 -38.43
C MET A 53 -14.60 -1.97 -39.68
N ARG A 54 -13.99 -1.75 -40.85
CA ARG A 54 -14.46 -2.33 -42.12
C ARG A 54 -14.53 -3.86 -42.10
N GLN A 55 -13.61 -4.50 -41.38
CA GLN A 55 -13.52 -5.97 -41.26
C GLN A 55 -14.50 -6.56 -40.22
N GLY A 56 -15.24 -5.71 -39.49
CA GLY A 56 -16.13 -6.09 -38.39
C GLY A 56 -15.86 -5.30 -37.11
N THR A 57 -16.41 -5.77 -36.00
CA THR A 57 -16.29 -5.11 -34.69
C THR A 57 -15.12 -5.68 -33.88
N ILE A 58 -14.31 -4.80 -33.28
CA ILE A 58 -13.26 -5.16 -32.32
C ILE A 58 -13.72 -4.79 -30.91
N GLY A 59 -13.59 -5.72 -29.97
CA GLY A 59 -13.80 -5.48 -28.55
C GLY A 59 -12.50 -5.10 -27.85
N ILE A 60 -12.53 -4.06 -27.04
CA ILE A 60 -11.45 -3.64 -26.17
C ILE A 60 -11.96 -3.74 -24.73
N LYS A 61 -11.28 -4.54 -23.91
CA LYS A 61 -11.52 -4.64 -22.46
C LYS A 61 -10.28 -4.15 -21.73
N VAL A 62 -10.44 -3.12 -20.92
CA VAL A 62 -9.38 -2.55 -20.09
C VAL A 62 -9.75 -2.80 -18.62
N LYS A 63 -8.78 -3.27 -17.85
CA LYS A 63 -8.84 -3.34 -16.39
C LYS A 63 -7.66 -2.58 -15.82
N ILE A 64 -7.93 -1.66 -14.90
CA ILE A 64 -6.92 -0.83 -14.25
C ILE A 64 -7.02 -1.09 -12.75
N MET A 65 -5.89 -1.46 -12.14
CA MET A 65 -5.77 -1.51 -10.69
C MET A 65 -5.34 -0.15 -10.16
N MET A 66 -6.22 0.48 -9.39
CA MET A 66 -5.95 1.74 -8.71
C MET A 66 -4.93 1.54 -7.59
N SER A 67 -4.15 2.57 -7.30
CA SER A 67 -3.31 2.62 -6.10
C SER A 67 -4.17 2.85 -4.86
N HIS A 68 -3.68 2.43 -3.70
CA HIS A 68 -4.32 2.76 -2.42
C HIS A 68 -4.08 4.24 -2.13
N ASP A 69 -5.13 4.96 -1.76
CA ASP A 69 -5.07 6.37 -1.42
C ASP A 69 -5.86 6.62 -0.12
N PRO A 70 -5.19 7.00 0.99
CA PRO A 70 -5.88 7.26 2.26
C PRO A 70 -6.87 8.43 2.18
N GLU A 71 -6.65 9.41 1.30
CA GLU A 71 -7.61 10.52 1.09
C GLU A 71 -8.81 10.10 0.24
N GLY A 72 -8.65 9.04 -0.57
CA GLY A 72 -9.69 8.47 -1.41
C GLY A 72 -10.05 9.31 -2.64
N LYS A 73 -9.13 10.15 -3.13
CA LYS A 73 -9.36 10.99 -4.31
C LYS A 73 -9.15 10.21 -5.61
N MET A 74 -8.06 9.44 -5.67
CA MET A 74 -7.67 8.71 -6.89
C MET A 74 -7.81 7.19 -6.77
N GLY A 75 -8.05 6.68 -5.57
CA GLY A 75 -8.17 5.25 -5.33
C GLY A 75 -8.95 4.92 -4.05
N PRO A 76 -9.08 3.63 -3.72
CA PRO A 76 -9.82 3.20 -2.54
C PRO A 76 -9.11 3.60 -1.24
N LYS A 77 -9.90 4.05 -0.26
CA LYS A 77 -9.43 4.32 1.12
C LYS A 77 -9.10 3.06 1.90
N MET A 78 -9.85 1.99 1.66
CA MET A 78 -9.66 0.70 2.33
C MET A 78 -8.37 0.08 1.81
N GLN A 79 -7.42 -0.22 2.70
CA GLN A 79 -6.20 -0.94 2.37
C GLN A 79 -6.51 -2.38 1.95
N LEU A 80 -5.59 -2.99 1.21
CA LEU A 80 -5.68 -4.41 0.91
C LEU A 80 -5.55 -5.22 2.21
N PRO A 81 -6.35 -6.29 2.39
CA PRO A 81 -6.41 -7.04 3.64
C PRO A 81 -5.11 -7.80 3.95
N ASP A 82 -4.26 -8.01 2.95
CA ASP A 82 -2.95 -8.64 3.06
C ASP A 82 -1.81 -7.65 3.35
N ASN A 83 -2.09 -6.34 3.33
CA ASN A 83 -1.08 -5.31 3.58
C ASN A 83 -1.02 -4.94 5.07
N VAL A 84 -0.04 -5.46 5.79
CA VAL A 84 0.19 -5.17 7.22
C VAL A 84 1.34 -4.18 7.35
N ILE A 85 1.07 -3.02 7.96
CA ILE A 85 2.10 -2.02 8.25
C ILE A 85 2.65 -2.30 9.65
N VAL A 86 3.92 -2.71 9.72
CA VAL A 86 4.63 -2.89 11.00
C VAL A 86 5.27 -1.57 11.37
N HIS A 87 4.83 -0.98 12.48
CA HIS A 87 5.42 0.25 12.99
C HIS A 87 6.67 -0.05 13.81
N GLU A 88 7.68 0.80 13.67
CA GLU A 88 8.88 0.72 14.50
C GLU A 88 8.54 0.98 15.97
N PRO A 89 9.19 0.25 16.91
CA PRO A 89 8.96 0.46 18.33
C PRO A 89 9.36 1.86 18.74
N LYS A 90 8.56 2.49 19.59
CA LYS A 90 8.89 3.80 20.16
C LYS A 90 10.15 3.70 21.02
N GLU A 91 11.08 4.64 20.87
CA GLU A 91 12.24 4.74 21.76
C GLU A 91 11.77 4.93 23.20
N GLU A 92 12.13 3.99 24.08
CA GLU A 92 11.86 4.10 25.52
C GLU A 92 12.75 5.20 26.12
N ALA A 93 12.14 6.09 26.90
CA ALA A 93 12.90 7.07 27.66
C ALA A 93 13.86 6.34 28.60
N PRO A 94 15.12 6.82 28.77
CA PRO A 94 16.06 6.18 29.67
C PRO A 94 15.41 6.06 31.05
N PRO A 95 15.54 4.90 31.73
CA PRO A 95 14.95 4.72 33.04
C PRO A 95 15.48 5.82 33.97
N MET A 96 14.58 6.72 34.40
CA MET A 96 14.93 7.74 35.39
C MET A 96 15.39 6.99 36.63
N MET A 97 16.67 7.15 36.98
CA MET A 97 17.20 6.63 38.23
C MET A 97 16.31 7.14 39.38
N PRO A 98 15.98 6.28 40.37
CA PRO A 98 15.26 6.74 41.54
C PRO A 98 16.06 7.86 42.22
N PRO A 99 15.39 8.89 42.78
CA PRO A 99 16.08 9.95 43.51
C PRO A 99 16.99 9.34 44.57
N GLN A 100 18.29 9.64 44.53
CA GLN A 100 19.20 9.27 45.62
C GLN A 100 18.79 10.09 46.84
N GLU A 101 18.22 9.42 47.84
CA GLU A 101 18.01 10.03 49.16
C GLU A 101 19.39 10.33 49.76
N ASP A 102 19.65 11.62 49.98
CA ASP A 102 20.85 12.14 50.62
C ASP A 102 20.87 11.66 52.09
N GLN A 103 21.48 10.51 52.35
CA GLN A 103 21.75 10.04 53.69
C GLN A 103 22.84 10.92 54.29
N GLY A 104 22.39 11.97 54.98
CA GLY A 104 23.25 12.88 55.73
C GLY A 104 24.24 12.14 56.62
N TYR A 105 25.52 12.37 56.36
CA TYR A 105 26.63 11.96 57.22
C TYR A 105 26.47 12.65 58.59
N GLY A 106 26.11 11.89 59.62
CA GLY A 106 26.08 12.38 61.00
C GLY A 106 27.50 12.79 61.44
N GLY A 107 27.70 14.09 61.65
CA GLY A 107 28.92 14.63 62.25
C GLY A 107 29.01 14.24 63.73
N TYR A 108 30.17 13.72 64.13
CA TYR A 108 30.55 13.61 65.54
C TYR A 108 31.49 14.77 65.88
N ASP A 109 30.94 15.79 66.55
CA ASP A 109 31.68 16.83 67.26
C ASP A 109 31.48 16.61 68.76
N ASN A 110 32.53 16.18 69.50
CA ASN A 110 33.05 16.91 70.67
C ASN A 110 34.19 16.16 71.40
N GLN A 111 35.37 16.79 71.34
CA GLN A 111 36.25 17.22 72.45
C GLN A 111 36.53 16.33 73.68
N GLU A 112 37.83 16.09 73.86
CA GLU A 112 38.64 16.17 75.10
C GLU A 112 38.37 15.21 76.28
N GLY A 113 39.44 14.54 76.73
CA GLY A 113 39.54 13.94 78.07
C GLY A 113 40.42 12.70 78.12
N GLY A 114 41.72 12.90 78.30
CA GLY A 114 42.73 11.83 78.34
C GLY A 114 42.74 10.98 79.63
N TYR A 115 43.54 9.93 79.60
CA TYR A 115 44.58 9.51 80.57
C TYR A 115 45.50 8.51 79.88
#